data_AF-A0A1E5JUL7-F1
#
_entry.id   AF-A0A1E5JUL7-F1
#
_cell.length_a   1.000
_cell.length_b   1.000
_cell.length_c   1.000
_cell.angle_alpha   90.00
_cell.angle_beta   90.00
_cell.angle_gamma   90.00
#
_symmetry.space_group_name_H-M   'P 1'
#
loop_
_entity.id
_entity.type
_entity.pdbx_description
1 polymer ?
#
loop_
_entity_poly.entity_id
_entity_poly.type
_entity_poly.pdbx_seq_one_letter_code
_entity_poly.pdbx_strand_id
1 'polypeptide(L)'
;MFRCMLAIVCIFGFGTFSAANTTAQDFQKLKEYAKSLGNQPLSAMNEFKPQNTFKDYTENPSQSLHYQGVETEKTDLSTLAANALKNDAGGHTVTEHFGQRQFEINTKNEAIKNAKLIEEESYAITHGQSNERIKCDEKPQACEIKSHEEICHTSRQLPEQQCLKKRKVTVNTERWSQRADFEVWVHKKWTGLIAVNLITGAMTNSAGGHLTNPVKLNHPCEEMKATVHSILNNGGSAHWVRVVGLPTCQNGGVITLYISDKFSRYYPIQVALTINAHSKSYVEEEHWDNECAALETNNLCQKTQEQCTDSNPTRVINGLPVTRDCWELNARYQCASAAADECKRNVKKDAYRQARAVH
;
A
#
# COMPACT_ATOMS: atom_id res chain seq x y z
N MET A 1 -10.09 -20.03 26.98
CA MET A 1 -11.50 -20.09 27.42
C MET A 1 -12.05 -18.67 27.34
N PHE A 2 -12.73 -18.33 26.24
CA PHE A 2 -14.18 -18.01 26.20
C PHE A 2 -14.54 -16.77 27.05
N ARG A 3 -15.18 -15.68 26.58
CA ARG A 3 -15.81 -15.28 25.29
C ARG A 3 -16.35 -13.82 25.46
N CYS A 4 -16.47 -13.06 24.35
CA CYS A 4 -17.62 -12.23 23.85
C CYS A 4 -18.63 -11.60 24.85
N MET A 5 -19.32 -10.46 24.64
CA MET A 5 -19.66 -9.63 23.46
C MET A 5 -20.39 -8.33 23.90
N LEU A 6 -20.50 -7.37 22.97
CA LEU A 6 -21.39 -6.20 22.98
C LEU A 6 -22.88 -6.51 23.25
N ALA A 7 -23.63 -5.53 23.75
CA ALA A 7 -25.01 -5.26 23.28
C ALA A 7 -25.47 -3.82 23.57
N ILE A 8 -25.71 -3.07 22.48
CA ILE A 8 -26.52 -1.85 22.41
C ILE A 8 -27.98 -2.27 22.56
N VAL A 9 -28.75 -1.60 23.44
CA VAL A 9 -30.22 -1.70 23.44
C VAL A 9 -30.82 -0.30 23.59
N CYS A 10 -31.32 0.21 22.47
CA CYS A 10 -32.26 1.33 22.42
C CYS A 10 -33.62 0.87 22.98
N ILE A 11 -34.18 1.59 23.95
CA ILE A 11 -35.59 1.44 24.34
C ILE A 11 -36.23 2.83 24.35
N PHE A 12 -36.94 3.13 23.27
CA PHE A 12 -38.07 4.06 23.27
C PHE A 12 -39.35 3.21 23.22
N GLY A 13 -40.28 3.46 24.13
CA GLY A 13 -41.62 2.86 24.06
C GLY A 13 -42.41 2.91 25.36
N PHE A 14 -43.23 3.97 25.50
CA PHE A 14 -44.57 4.03 26.12
C PHE A 14 -44.92 2.95 27.16
N GLY A 15 -45.24 3.23 28.42
CA GLY A 15 -46.16 4.24 28.94
C GLY A 15 -47.26 3.50 29.75
N THR A 16 -47.57 3.96 30.96
CA THR A 16 -48.93 4.10 31.56
C THR A 16 -48.97 4.06 33.10
N PHE A 17 -49.50 5.17 33.64
CA PHE A 17 -50.39 5.36 34.80
C PHE A 17 -49.99 5.00 36.25
N SER A 18 -50.16 6.05 37.09
CA SER A 18 -50.68 6.04 38.47
C SER A 18 -49.68 6.13 39.63
N ALA A 19 -49.31 7.36 40.00
CA ALA A 19 -49.14 7.77 41.40
C ALA A 19 -49.32 9.29 41.54
N ALA A 20 -50.56 9.77 41.40
CA ALA A 20 -50.93 11.14 41.76
C ALA A 20 -50.99 11.27 43.29
N ASN A 21 -49.83 11.18 43.94
CA ASN A 21 -49.60 11.70 45.30
C ASN A 21 -48.09 11.93 45.61
N THR A 22 -47.17 11.74 44.65
CA THR A 22 -45.74 12.02 44.81
C THR A 22 -45.30 13.33 44.17
N THR A 23 -46.17 14.02 43.43
CA THR A 23 -45.83 15.22 42.63
C THR A 23 -45.21 16.34 43.47
N ALA A 24 -45.65 16.51 44.72
CA ALA A 24 -45.06 17.48 45.64
C ALA A 24 -43.65 17.07 46.11
N GLN A 25 -43.42 15.79 46.37
CA GLN A 25 -42.10 15.25 46.73
C GLN A 25 -41.15 15.24 45.53
N ASP A 26 -41.64 14.92 44.33
CA ASP A 26 -40.89 14.94 43.08
C ASP A 26 -40.52 16.37 42.67
N PHE A 27 -41.43 17.32 42.83
CA PHE A 27 -41.13 18.75 42.64
C PHE A 27 -40.06 19.23 43.61
N GLN A 28 -40.13 18.84 44.88
CA GLN A 28 -39.11 19.21 45.87
C GLN A 28 -37.75 18.60 45.52
N LYS A 29 -37.70 17.31 45.15
CA LYS A 29 -36.48 16.62 44.69
C LYS A 29 -35.86 17.29 43.47
N LEU A 30 -36.66 17.63 42.46
CA LEU A 30 -36.17 18.29 41.24
C LEU A 30 -35.71 19.73 41.52
N LYS A 31 -36.38 20.44 42.43
CA LYS A 31 -35.98 21.78 42.86
C LYS A 31 -34.67 21.76 43.65
N GLU A 32 -34.46 20.77 44.52
CA GLU A 32 -33.20 20.56 45.23
C GLU A 32 -32.08 20.14 44.27
N TYR A 33 -32.37 19.26 43.30
CA TYR A 33 -31.44 18.89 42.24
C TYR A 33 -31.04 20.11 41.38
N ALA A 34 -31.99 20.94 40.96
CA ALA A 34 -31.71 22.18 40.23
C ALA A 34 -30.92 23.20 41.08
N LYS A 35 -31.19 23.31 42.39
CA LYS A 35 -30.34 24.07 43.31
C LYS A 35 -28.93 23.48 43.45
N SER A 36 -28.81 22.16 43.42
CA SER A 36 -27.52 21.46 43.51
C SER A 36 -26.65 21.65 42.26
N LEU A 37 -27.27 21.79 41.09
CA LEU A 37 -26.62 22.20 39.84
C LEU A 37 -26.31 23.70 39.78
N GLY A 38 -26.77 24.48 40.77
CA GLY A 38 -26.46 25.89 40.89
C GLY A 38 -24.95 26.14 40.96
N ASN A 39 -24.50 27.25 40.37
CA ASN A 39 -23.10 27.66 40.19
C ASN A 39 -22.14 26.65 39.53
N GLN A 40 -22.46 25.36 39.41
CA GLN A 40 -21.54 24.35 38.87
C GLN A 40 -21.13 24.65 37.41
N PRO A 41 -22.05 25.00 36.48
CA PRO A 41 -21.69 25.42 35.14
C PRO A 41 -20.94 26.76 35.13
N LEU A 42 -21.29 27.67 36.04
CA LEU A 42 -20.67 28.99 36.15
C LEU A 42 -19.23 28.89 36.68
N SER A 43 -18.98 28.00 37.63
CA SER A 43 -17.66 27.64 38.14
C SER A 43 -16.82 26.98 37.06
N ALA A 44 -17.40 26.05 36.28
CA ALA A 44 -16.71 25.42 35.15
C ALA A 44 -16.33 26.45 34.05
N MET A 45 -17.18 27.44 33.80
CA MET A 45 -16.86 28.55 32.88
C MET A 45 -15.80 29.50 33.46
N ASN A 46 -15.85 29.80 34.75
CA ASN A 46 -14.85 30.66 35.42
C ASN A 46 -13.47 29.99 35.52
N GLU A 47 -13.41 28.66 35.54
CA GLU A 47 -12.15 27.89 35.54
C GLU A 47 -11.56 27.68 34.15
N PHE A 48 -12.31 27.92 33.08
CA PHE A 48 -11.82 27.78 31.72
C PHE A 48 -10.80 28.87 31.39
N LYS A 49 -9.52 28.50 31.33
CA LYS A 49 -8.40 29.37 30.90
C LYS A 49 -8.00 29.02 29.46
N PRO A 50 -8.45 29.78 28.45
CA PRO A 50 -8.24 29.44 27.04
C PRO A 50 -6.75 29.37 26.65
N GLN A 51 -5.90 30.13 27.35
CA GLN A 51 -4.44 30.15 27.16
C GLN A 51 -3.80 28.77 27.31
N ASN A 52 -4.36 27.91 28.18
CA ASN A 52 -3.81 26.58 28.46
C ASN A 52 -4.36 25.48 27.54
N THR A 53 -5.44 25.79 26.81
CA THR A 53 -6.15 24.80 25.96
C THR A 53 -5.79 25.00 24.49
N PHE A 54 -5.52 26.23 24.06
CA PHE A 54 -5.24 26.56 22.68
C PHE A 54 -3.82 27.13 22.54
N LYS A 55 -3.02 26.50 21.68
CA LYS A 55 -1.58 26.77 21.51
C LYS A 55 -1.26 28.21 21.08
N ASP A 56 -2.18 28.87 20.37
CA ASP A 56 -1.99 30.21 19.78
C ASP A 56 -3.03 31.23 20.29
N TYR A 57 -3.61 30.99 21.46
CA TYR A 57 -4.58 31.92 22.03
C TYR A 57 -3.89 33.17 22.59
N THR A 58 -4.33 34.33 22.11
CA THR A 58 -3.99 35.65 22.67
C THR A 58 -5.29 36.36 23.03
N GLU A 59 -5.34 36.98 24.21
CA GLU A 59 -6.52 37.78 24.63
C GLU A 59 -6.72 39.00 23.72
N ASN A 60 -5.65 39.52 23.13
CA ASN A 60 -5.66 40.68 22.24
C ASN A 60 -4.97 40.36 20.92
N PRO A 61 -5.65 39.69 19.97
CA PRO A 61 -5.11 39.48 18.62
C PRO A 61 -4.93 40.83 17.92
N SER A 62 -3.92 40.98 17.04
CA SER A 62 -3.68 42.24 16.34
C SER A 62 -4.89 42.70 15.50
N GLN A 63 -5.74 41.76 15.11
CA GLN A 63 -6.99 41.99 14.40
C GLN A 63 -8.07 42.68 15.27
N SER A 64 -7.94 42.68 16.60
CA SER A 64 -8.86 43.40 17.49
C SER A 64 -8.81 44.92 17.30
N LEU A 65 -7.69 45.46 16.77
CA LEU A 65 -7.57 46.87 16.38
C LEU A 65 -8.60 47.28 15.32
N HIS A 66 -9.10 46.32 14.53
CA HIS A 66 -10.12 46.55 13.51
C HIS A 66 -11.56 46.34 14.02
N TYR A 67 -11.72 45.94 15.28
CA TYR A 67 -13.02 45.58 15.87
C TYR A 67 -13.27 46.44 17.12
N GLN A 68 -13.99 47.55 16.97
CA GLN A 68 -14.30 48.49 18.06
C GLN A 68 -15.61 48.18 18.82
N GLY A 69 -16.12 46.95 18.72
CA GLY A 69 -17.35 46.49 19.39
C GLY A 69 -18.63 46.66 18.56
N VAL A 70 -19.76 46.24 19.14
CA VAL A 70 -21.10 46.22 18.50
C VAL A 70 -21.91 47.51 18.72
N GLU A 71 -21.40 48.46 19.50
CA GLU A 71 -22.14 49.67 19.87
C GLU A 71 -21.98 50.83 18.87
N THR A 72 -21.01 50.76 17.96
CA THR A 72 -20.87 51.73 16.88
C THR A 72 -20.53 51.04 15.57
N GLU A 73 -21.42 51.18 14.59
CA GLU A 73 -21.23 50.69 13.22
C GLU A 73 -20.24 51.61 12.49
N LYS A 74 -18.95 51.47 12.80
CA LYS A 74 -17.86 52.12 12.06
C LYS A 74 -16.78 51.10 11.71
N THR A 75 -17.10 50.27 10.72
CA THR A 75 -16.13 49.49 9.95
C THR A 75 -15.48 50.36 8.88
N ASP A 76 -14.95 51.54 9.23
CA ASP A 76 -14.36 52.36 8.20
C ASP A 76 -12.88 52.04 7.99
N LEU A 77 -12.65 50.85 7.44
CA LEU A 77 -11.40 50.46 6.82
C LEU A 77 -11.05 51.38 5.64
N SER A 78 -11.92 52.30 5.20
CA SER A 78 -11.67 53.14 4.02
C SER A 78 -10.42 53.99 4.15
N THR A 79 -10.08 54.50 5.35
CA THR A 79 -8.87 55.33 5.52
C THR A 79 -7.60 54.49 5.47
N LEU A 80 -7.62 53.29 6.04
CA LEU A 80 -6.52 52.33 5.94
C LEU A 80 -6.38 51.78 4.52
N ALA A 81 -7.49 51.46 3.87
CA ALA A 81 -7.55 50.99 2.49
C ALA A 81 -7.12 52.09 1.51
N ALA A 82 -7.52 53.35 1.73
CA ALA A 82 -7.10 54.49 0.92
C ALA A 82 -5.59 54.76 1.07
N ASN A 83 -5.05 54.66 2.29
CA ASN A 83 -3.61 54.76 2.51
C ASN A 83 -2.86 53.58 1.88
N ALA A 84 -3.38 52.36 1.99
CA ALA A 84 -2.78 51.18 1.35
C ALA A 84 -2.81 51.30 -0.19
N LEU A 85 -3.93 51.74 -0.76
CA LEU A 85 -4.10 51.93 -2.21
C LEU A 85 -3.19 53.06 -2.74
N LYS A 86 -3.00 54.12 -1.94
CA LYS A 86 -2.09 55.22 -2.27
C LYS A 86 -0.62 54.81 -2.23
N ASN A 87 -0.24 53.89 -1.34
CA ASN A 87 1.14 53.44 -1.19
C ASN A 87 1.47 52.22 -2.06
N ASP A 88 0.47 51.53 -2.62
CA ASP A 88 0.65 50.47 -3.61
C ASP A 88 0.92 51.06 -5.00
N ALA A 89 1.93 50.55 -5.70
CA ALA A 89 2.36 51.09 -7.00
C ALA A 89 1.26 50.96 -8.09
N GLY A 90 0.52 49.85 -8.08
CA GLY A 90 -0.59 49.63 -9.00
C GLY A 90 -1.81 50.44 -8.60
N GLY A 91 -2.14 50.45 -7.31
CA GLY A 91 -3.21 51.24 -6.71
C GLY A 91 -3.10 52.72 -7.01
N HIS A 92 -1.93 53.33 -6.75
CA HIS A 92 -1.67 54.75 -6.98
C HIS A 92 -1.93 55.14 -8.44
N THR A 93 -1.38 54.34 -9.38
CA THR A 93 -1.51 54.54 -10.83
C THR A 93 -2.97 54.52 -11.26
N VAL A 94 -3.75 53.57 -10.75
CA VAL A 94 -5.19 53.50 -11.04
C VAL A 94 -5.91 54.71 -10.47
N THR A 95 -5.73 55.06 -9.19
CA THR A 95 -6.38 56.23 -8.59
C THR A 95 -6.03 57.55 -9.25
N GLU A 96 -4.80 57.71 -9.73
CA GLU A 96 -4.35 58.97 -10.35
C GLU A 96 -4.88 59.14 -11.77
N HIS A 97 -5.01 58.04 -12.54
CA HIS A 97 -5.37 58.12 -13.96
C HIS A 97 -6.81 57.72 -14.28
N PHE A 98 -7.53 57.10 -13.35
CA PHE A 98 -8.93 56.71 -13.58
C PHE A 98 -9.81 57.96 -13.76
N GLY A 99 -10.49 58.05 -14.90
CA GLY A 99 -11.42 59.15 -15.20
C GLY A 99 -10.79 60.43 -15.77
N GLN A 100 -9.46 60.57 -15.83
CA GLN A 100 -8.81 61.77 -16.39
C GLN A 100 -8.92 61.90 -17.92
N ARG A 101 -9.34 60.83 -18.62
CA ARG A 101 -9.67 60.87 -20.05
C ARG A 101 -11.13 60.49 -20.24
N GLN A 102 -12.02 61.45 -20.00
CA GLN A 102 -13.37 61.36 -20.53
C GLN A 102 -13.32 61.78 -22.00
N PHE A 103 -13.35 60.79 -22.89
CA PHE A 103 -13.55 61.05 -24.31
C PHE A 103 -14.98 61.58 -24.47
N GLU A 104 -15.16 62.73 -25.11
CA GLU A 104 -16.49 63.18 -25.52
C GLU A 104 -17.03 62.16 -26.52
N ILE A 105 -17.99 61.36 -26.05
CA ILE A 105 -18.65 60.35 -26.87
C ILE A 105 -19.42 61.09 -27.96
N ASN A 106 -19.03 60.89 -29.23
CA ASN A 106 -19.75 61.46 -30.36
C ASN A 106 -21.12 60.79 -30.50
N THR A 107 -22.11 61.36 -29.81
CA THR A 107 -23.51 60.90 -29.80
C THR A 107 -24.20 60.93 -31.16
N LYS A 108 -23.55 61.48 -32.20
CA LYS A 108 -24.08 61.51 -33.57
C LYS A 108 -23.65 60.30 -34.41
N ASN A 109 -22.69 59.49 -33.96
CA ASN A 109 -22.31 58.25 -34.65
C ASN A 109 -23.49 57.26 -34.67
N GLU A 110 -23.69 56.56 -35.78
CA GLU A 110 -24.79 55.60 -35.93
C GLU A 110 -24.81 54.50 -34.87
N ALA A 111 -23.64 53.98 -34.47
CA ALA A 111 -23.57 52.95 -33.43
C ALA A 111 -24.12 53.45 -32.09
N ILE A 112 -23.86 54.71 -31.73
CA ILE A 112 -24.33 55.31 -30.47
C ILE A 112 -25.81 55.70 -30.58
N LYS A 113 -26.28 56.16 -31.75
CA LYS A 113 -27.71 56.36 -32.01
C LYS A 113 -28.49 55.05 -31.87
N ASN A 114 -27.97 53.97 -32.44
CA ASN A 114 -28.59 52.65 -32.35
C ASN A 114 -28.58 52.12 -30.91
N ALA A 115 -27.46 52.29 -30.18
CA ALA A 115 -27.39 51.92 -28.77
C ALA A 115 -28.40 52.69 -27.91
N LYS A 116 -28.53 54.01 -28.13
CA LYS A 116 -29.55 54.84 -27.44
C LYS A 116 -30.97 54.46 -27.81
N LEU A 117 -31.24 54.15 -29.08
CA LEU A 117 -32.54 53.67 -29.50
C LEU A 117 -32.89 52.34 -28.81
N ILE A 118 -31.93 51.41 -28.72
CA ILE A 118 -32.11 50.14 -28.00
C ILE A 118 -32.34 50.38 -26.50
N GLU A 119 -31.63 51.32 -25.89
CA GLU A 119 -31.83 51.71 -24.49
C GLU A 119 -33.23 52.28 -24.26
N GLU A 120 -33.60 53.32 -25.02
CA GLU A 120 -34.88 54.05 -24.92
C GLU A 120 -36.09 53.15 -25.18
N GLU A 121 -35.99 52.25 -26.16
CA GLU A 121 -37.09 51.40 -26.63
C GLU A 121 -36.94 49.93 -26.20
N SER A 122 -36.05 49.65 -25.25
CA SER A 122 -35.74 48.28 -24.76
C SER A 122 -36.97 47.48 -24.36
N TYR A 123 -37.96 48.14 -23.76
CA TYR A 123 -39.23 47.53 -23.39
C TYR A 123 -40.01 47.05 -24.61
N ALA A 124 -40.16 47.90 -25.63
CA ALA A 124 -40.89 47.56 -26.85
C ALA A 124 -40.19 46.42 -27.61
N ILE A 125 -38.86 46.44 -27.70
CA ILE A 125 -38.06 45.37 -28.35
C ILE A 125 -38.26 44.04 -27.63
N THR A 126 -38.12 44.01 -26.31
CA THR A 126 -38.17 42.76 -25.52
C THR A 126 -39.57 42.16 -25.46
N HIS A 127 -40.60 42.98 -25.66
CA HIS A 127 -42.01 42.53 -25.67
C HIS A 127 -42.59 42.44 -27.08
N GLY A 128 -41.76 42.59 -28.13
CA GLY A 128 -42.20 42.48 -29.53
C GLY A 128 -43.20 43.55 -29.97
N GLN A 129 -43.29 44.67 -29.26
CA GLN A 129 -44.25 45.74 -29.54
C GLN A 129 -43.68 46.69 -30.60
N SER A 130 -44.38 46.87 -31.70
CA SER A 130 -44.01 47.87 -32.71
C SER A 130 -44.52 49.26 -32.35
N ASN A 131 -43.71 50.29 -32.62
CA ASN A 131 -44.08 51.70 -32.46
C ASN A 131 -43.53 52.55 -33.63
N GLU A 132 -43.55 53.88 -33.49
CA GLU A 132 -43.08 54.80 -34.52
C GLU A 132 -41.57 54.68 -34.82
N ARG A 133 -40.77 54.21 -33.86
CA ARG A 133 -39.30 54.17 -33.93
C ARG A 133 -38.74 52.75 -34.10
N ILE A 134 -39.49 51.72 -33.70
CA ILE A 134 -39.14 50.30 -33.82
C ILE A 134 -40.26 49.53 -34.47
N LYS A 135 -39.95 48.84 -35.57
CA LYS A 135 -40.85 47.90 -36.23
C LYS A 135 -40.37 46.50 -35.99
N CYS A 136 -41.09 45.77 -35.14
CA CYS A 136 -40.88 44.35 -34.93
C CYS A 136 -41.59 43.60 -36.05
N ASP A 137 -40.85 42.90 -36.90
CA ASP A 137 -41.43 41.97 -37.87
C ASP A 137 -41.84 40.68 -37.13
N GLU A 138 -43.14 40.51 -36.88
CA GLU A 138 -43.72 39.34 -36.20
C GLU A 138 -43.73 38.07 -37.07
N LYS A 139 -42.97 38.01 -38.16
CA LYS A 139 -42.92 36.80 -38.99
C LYS A 139 -42.08 35.76 -38.26
N PRO A 140 -42.66 34.63 -37.80
CA PRO A 140 -41.86 33.56 -37.21
C PRO A 140 -40.90 33.06 -38.28
N GLN A 141 -39.60 33.30 -38.08
CA GLN A 141 -38.57 32.78 -38.96
C GLN A 141 -38.55 31.27 -38.75
N ALA A 142 -38.91 30.51 -39.79
CA ALA A 142 -38.93 29.06 -39.73
C ALA A 142 -37.51 28.55 -39.48
N CYS A 143 -37.23 28.08 -38.27
CA CYS A 143 -35.96 27.44 -37.95
C CYS A 143 -35.88 26.10 -38.69
N GLU A 144 -34.91 25.97 -39.59
CA GLU A 144 -34.63 24.69 -40.26
C GLU A 144 -33.80 23.81 -39.30
N ILE A 145 -34.45 22.85 -38.64
CA ILE A 145 -33.77 21.89 -37.77
C ILE A 145 -33.02 20.91 -38.67
N LYS A 146 -31.68 21.00 -38.69
CA LYS A 146 -30.82 20.01 -39.34
C LYS A 146 -30.36 18.99 -38.30
N SER A 147 -30.93 17.78 -38.35
CA SER A 147 -30.45 16.65 -37.57
C SER A 147 -29.32 15.94 -38.31
N HIS A 148 -28.30 15.55 -37.57
CA HIS A 148 -27.24 14.67 -38.06
C HIS A 148 -27.30 13.37 -37.25
N GLU A 149 -27.26 12.23 -37.93
CA GLU A 149 -27.12 10.94 -37.28
C GLU A 149 -25.64 10.62 -37.10
N GLU A 150 -25.20 10.44 -35.85
CA GLU A 150 -23.88 9.92 -35.52
C GLU A 150 -24.03 8.56 -34.82
N ILE A 151 -23.15 7.61 -35.16
CA ILE A 151 -23.04 6.32 -34.47
C ILE A 151 -21.91 6.44 -33.44
N CYS A 152 -22.19 6.08 -32.19
CA CYS A 152 -21.21 6.08 -31.11
C CYS A 152 -21.11 4.68 -30.48
N HIS A 153 -19.91 4.31 -30.01
CA HIS A 153 -19.67 3.04 -29.33
C HIS A 153 -19.57 3.22 -27.82
N THR A 154 -20.43 2.52 -27.07
CA THR A 154 -20.37 2.48 -25.60
C THR A 154 -19.41 1.38 -25.14
N SER A 155 -18.63 1.64 -24.09
CA SER A 155 -17.89 0.57 -23.42
C SER A 155 -18.87 -0.41 -22.77
N ARG A 156 -18.84 -1.69 -23.19
CA ARG A 156 -19.70 -2.75 -22.66
C ARG A 156 -18.89 -3.60 -21.67
N GLN A 157 -19.48 -3.92 -20.52
CA GLN A 157 -18.93 -4.95 -19.64
C GLN A 157 -19.05 -6.32 -20.32
N LEU A 158 -17.92 -6.98 -20.51
CA LEU A 158 -17.85 -8.34 -21.05
C LEU A 158 -18.25 -9.36 -19.97
N PRO A 159 -18.64 -10.59 -20.33
CA PRO A 159 -18.83 -11.65 -19.36
C PRO A 159 -17.58 -11.84 -18.48
N GLU A 160 -17.79 -12.20 -17.22
CA GLU A 160 -16.70 -12.53 -16.31
C GLU A 160 -15.84 -13.65 -16.91
N GLN A 161 -14.52 -13.44 -16.93
CA GLN A 161 -13.56 -14.42 -17.40
C GLN A 161 -12.89 -15.08 -16.21
N GLN A 162 -12.57 -16.37 -16.35
CA GLN A 162 -11.86 -17.15 -15.34
C GLN A 162 -10.61 -17.75 -15.94
N CYS A 163 -9.57 -17.85 -15.12
CA CYS A 163 -8.29 -18.44 -15.49
C CYS A 163 -7.66 -19.09 -14.27
N LEU A 164 -6.72 -20.00 -14.51
CA LEU A 164 -6.03 -20.75 -13.47
C LEU A 164 -4.57 -20.32 -13.39
N LYS A 165 -4.02 -20.36 -12.19
CA LYS A 165 -2.57 -20.33 -11.96
C LYS A 165 -2.20 -21.61 -11.26
N LYS A 166 -1.29 -22.38 -11.83
CA LYS A 166 -0.87 -23.67 -11.28
C LYS A 166 0.56 -23.59 -10.79
N ARG A 167 0.79 -24.00 -9.54
CA ARG A 167 2.13 -24.02 -8.96
C ARG A 167 2.90 -25.21 -9.53
N LYS A 168 4.04 -24.93 -10.14
CA LYS A 168 5.00 -25.90 -10.63
C LYS A 168 6.20 -25.91 -9.70
N VAL A 169 6.65 -27.10 -9.34
CA VAL A 169 7.74 -27.32 -8.40
C VAL A 169 8.65 -28.37 -9.00
N THR A 170 9.92 -28.02 -9.12
CA THR A 170 10.97 -28.91 -9.60
C THR A 170 11.79 -29.39 -8.40
N VAL A 171 11.99 -30.70 -8.32
CA VAL A 171 12.76 -31.34 -7.24
C VAL A 171 13.99 -31.98 -7.85
N ASN A 172 15.15 -31.72 -7.23
CA ASN A 172 16.45 -32.21 -7.68
C ASN A 172 17.21 -32.91 -6.53
N THR A 173 18.32 -33.57 -6.88
CA THR A 173 19.29 -34.14 -5.93
C THR A 173 20.70 -33.84 -6.42
N GLU A 174 21.64 -33.64 -5.51
CA GLU A 174 23.03 -33.34 -5.84
C GLU A 174 23.94 -34.52 -5.50
N ARG A 175 24.76 -34.93 -6.47
CA ARG A 175 25.88 -35.85 -6.27
C ARG A 175 27.17 -35.08 -6.37
N TRP A 176 28.07 -35.31 -5.44
CA TRP A 176 29.35 -34.61 -5.45
C TRP A 176 30.46 -35.44 -4.82
N SER A 177 31.69 -35.12 -5.20
CA SER A 177 32.90 -35.83 -4.79
C SER A 177 33.98 -34.82 -4.41
N GLN A 178 34.57 -34.97 -3.23
CA GLN A 178 35.62 -34.09 -2.73
C GLN A 178 36.71 -34.88 -2.01
N ARG A 179 37.94 -34.38 -2.14
CA ARG A 179 39.08 -34.84 -1.35
C ARG A 179 39.08 -34.17 0.03
N ALA A 180 39.25 -34.97 1.08
CA ALA A 180 39.15 -34.54 2.48
C ALA A 180 40.38 -34.96 3.30
N ASP A 181 41.57 -34.72 2.74
CA ASP A 181 42.83 -35.10 3.37
C ASP A 181 43.04 -34.37 4.71
N PHE A 182 43.59 -35.08 5.70
CA PHE A 182 43.88 -34.52 7.01
C PHE A 182 45.18 -35.07 7.61
N GLU A 183 45.76 -34.28 8.51
CA GLU A 183 46.87 -34.68 9.35
C GLU A 183 46.46 -34.64 10.81
N VAL A 184 46.81 -35.68 11.58
CA VAL A 184 46.58 -35.72 13.02
C VAL A 184 47.84 -36.14 13.79
N TRP A 185 48.11 -35.46 14.89
CA TRP A 185 49.26 -35.73 15.77
C TRP A 185 48.82 -36.62 16.93
N VAL A 186 49.40 -37.82 17.00
CA VAL A 186 49.11 -38.80 18.06
C VAL A 186 49.91 -38.47 19.32
N HIS A 187 49.25 -38.53 20.49
CA HIS A 187 49.90 -38.32 21.79
C HIS A 187 51.01 -39.36 22.09
N LYS A 188 52.00 -38.93 22.88
CA LYS A 188 53.03 -39.82 23.44
C LYS A 188 52.40 -40.89 24.34
N LYS A 189 52.91 -42.12 24.26
CA LYS A 189 52.55 -43.29 25.08
C LYS A 189 51.05 -43.60 25.10
N TRP A 190 50.32 -43.18 24.08
CA TRP A 190 48.87 -43.30 24.00
C TRP A 190 48.45 -44.28 22.91
N THR A 191 47.36 -44.99 23.16
CA THR A 191 46.66 -45.88 22.21
C THR A 191 45.17 -45.67 22.41
N GLY A 192 44.38 -45.78 21.36
CA GLY A 192 42.95 -45.57 21.45
C GLY A 192 42.35 -45.04 20.17
N LEU A 193 41.18 -44.43 20.30
CA LEU A 193 40.39 -43.92 19.19
C LEU A 193 40.61 -42.42 18.99
N ILE A 194 40.95 -42.05 17.77
CA ILE A 194 40.95 -40.67 17.28
C ILE A 194 39.74 -40.53 16.35
N ALA A 195 38.84 -39.62 16.67
CA ALA A 195 37.74 -39.26 15.78
C ALA A 195 38.00 -37.89 15.14
N VAL A 196 37.81 -37.81 13.82
CA VAL A 196 37.96 -36.59 13.02
C VAL A 196 36.63 -36.32 12.32
N ASN A 197 36.04 -35.17 12.58
CA ASN A 197 34.86 -34.71 11.87
C ASN A 197 35.29 -34.01 10.57
N LEU A 198 34.94 -34.60 9.43
CA LEU A 198 35.37 -34.09 8.13
C LEU A 198 34.56 -32.89 7.64
N ILE A 199 33.46 -32.54 8.31
CA ILE A 199 32.64 -31.37 7.99
C ILE A 199 33.10 -30.17 8.81
N THR A 200 33.30 -30.34 10.12
CA THR A 200 33.67 -29.25 11.04
C THR A 200 35.17 -29.09 11.24
N GLY A 201 35.96 -30.10 10.90
CA GLY A 201 37.40 -30.15 11.20
C GLY A 201 37.73 -30.48 12.65
N ALA A 202 36.72 -30.74 13.51
CA ALA A 202 36.96 -31.08 14.91
C ALA A 202 37.67 -32.44 15.05
N MET A 203 38.67 -32.51 15.92
CA MET A 203 39.44 -33.72 16.21
C MET A 203 39.40 -34.02 17.70
N THR A 204 39.34 -35.30 18.06
CA THR A 204 39.30 -35.77 19.45
C THR A 204 40.51 -36.65 19.75
N ASN A 205 40.98 -36.63 21.00
CA ASN A 205 42.11 -37.44 21.48
C ASN A 205 43.41 -37.28 20.66
N SER A 206 43.59 -36.11 20.04
CA SER A 206 44.76 -35.76 19.25
C SER A 206 45.57 -34.67 19.95
N ALA A 207 46.89 -34.72 19.83
CA ALA A 207 47.81 -33.68 20.30
C ALA A 207 47.77 -32.41 19.42
N GLY A 208 47.07 -32.48 18.29
CA GLY A 208 46.94 -31.44 17.28
C GLY A 208 46.60 -32.08 15.94
N GLY A 209 46.35 -31.26 14.93
CA GLY A 209 46.02 -31.72 13.59
C GLY A 209 45.34 -30.64 12.78
N HIS A 210 45.17 -30.91 11.49
CA HIS A 210 44.44 -30.02 10.59
C HIS A 210 43.75 -30.83 9.49
N LEU A 211 42.59 -30.34 9.05
CA LEU A 211 41.85 -30.86 7.91
C LEU A 211 42.08 -29.90 6.74
N THR A 212 42.69 -30.38 5.66
CA THR A 212 43.10 -29.51 4.54
C THR A 212 41.91 -28.90 3.82
N ASN A 213 40.87 -29.69 3.59
CA ASN A 213 39.66 -29.22 2.91
C ASN A 213 38.41 -29.82 3.58
N PRO A 214 37.73 -29.05 4.45
CA PRO A 214 36.48 -29.49 5.05
C PRO A 214 35.41 -29.80 4.01
N VAL A 215 34.67 -30.88 4.23
CA VAL A 215 33.56 -31.36 3.40
C VAL A 215 32.42 -30.36 3.48
N LYS A 216 32.04 -29.76 2.35
CA LYS A 216 30.94 -28.80 2.27
C LYS A 216 29.73 -29.43 1.58
N LEU A 217 28.66 -29.60 2.35
CA LEU A 217 27.37 -30.08 1.86
C LEU A 217 26.44 -28.88 1.68
N ASN A 218 25.99 -28.63 0.45
CA ASN A 218 25.05 -27.54 0.16
C ASN A 218 23.62 -27.91 0.58
N HIS A 219 23.30 -29.21 0.55
CA HIS A 219 21.98 -29.76 0.86
C HIS A 219 22.09 -30.89 1.90
N PRO A 220 20.99 -31.20 2.62
CA PRO A 220 20.98 -32.28 3.60
C PRO A 220 21.49 -33.60 3.01
N CYS A 221 22.33 -34.30 3.77
CA CYS A 221 22.97 -35.54 3.34
C CYS A 221 22.00 -36.73 3.40
N GLU A 222 21.90 -37.50 2.32
CA GLU A 222 21.18 -38.78 2.28
C GLU A 222 22.15 -39.96 2.38
N GLU A 223 23.16 -39.95 1.52
CA GLU A 223 24.21 -40.98 1.50
C GLU A 223 25.60 -40.32 1.50
N MET A 224 26.54 -40.89 2.25
CA MET A 224 27.94 -40.50 2.25
C MET A 224 28.81 -41.75 2.34
N LYS A 225 29.80 -41.84 1.47
CA LYS A 225 30.79 -42.91 1.41
C LYS A 225 32.19 -42.32 1.30
N ALA A 226 33.14 -42.92 1.99
CA ALA A 226 34.55 -42.55 1.90
C ALA A 226 35.37 -43.67 1.30
N THR A 227 36.32 -43.28 0.45
CA THR A 227 37.39 -44.14 -0.04
C THR A 227 38.69 -43.64 0.55
N VAL A 228 39.31 -44.44 1.42
CA VAL A 228 40.63 -44.13 2.00
C VAL A 228 41.70 -44.59 1.01
N HIS A 229 42.55 -43.65 0.59
CA HIS A 229 43.60 -43.89 -0.40
C HIS A 229 44.91 -44.29 0.27
N SER A 230 45.28 -43.61 1.35
CA SER A 230 46.51 -43.91 2.09
C SER A 230 46.43 -43.44 3.54
N ILE A 231 47.19 -44.13 4.40
CA ILE A 231 47.43 -43.75 5.78
C ILE A 231 48.94 -43.83 5.99
N LEU A 232 49.56 -42.67 6.14
CA LEU A 232 51.00 -42.51 6.16
C LEU A 232 51.48 -41.90 7.48
N ASN A 233 52.71 -42.20 7.85
CA ASN A 233 53.47 -41.52 8.89
C ASN A 233 54.81 -41.10 8.29
N ASN A 234 55.04 -39.78 8.18
CA ASN A 234 56.26 -39.23 7.59
C ASN A 234 56.58 -39.82 6.20
N GLY A 235 55.54 -40.05 5.38
CA GLY A 235 55.66 -40.61 4.03
C GLY A 235 55.71 -42.14 3.94
N GLY A 236 55.91 -42.86 5.04
CA GLY A 236 55.83 -44.33 5.09
C GLY A 236 54.44 -44.84 5.48
N SER A 237 54.09 -46.09 5.18
CA SER A 237 52.78 -46.65 5.56
C SER A 237 52.67 -46.82 7.09
N ALA A 238 51.57 -46.36 7.67
CA ALA A 238 51.31 -46.44 9.11
C ALA A 238 50.42 -47.65 9.45
N HIS A 239 50.99 -48.86 9.40
CA HIS A 239 50.25 -50.12 9.66
C HIS A 239 49.64 -50.25 11.07
N TRP A 240 50.12 -49.45 12.01
CA TRP A 240 49.62 -49.35 13.39
C TRP A 240 48.36 -48.47 13.54
N VAL A 241 47.84 -47.96 12.42
CA VAL A 241 46.59 -47.18 12.34
C VAL A 241 45.56 -47.98 11.56
N ARG A 242 44.37 -48.18 12.14
CA ARG A 242 43.26 -48.85 11.47
C ARG A 242 42.04 -47.94 11.40
N VAL A 243 41.36 -47.93 10.26
CA VAL A 243 40.06 -47.27 10.14
C VAL A 243 39.01 -48.19 10.75
N VAL A 244 38.37 -47.75 11.83
CA VAL A 244 37.34 -48.52 12.53
C VAL A 244 35.94 -47.98 12.28
N GLY A 245 35.82 -46.76 11.76
CA GLY A 245 34.56 -46.18 11.33
C GLY A 245 34.77 -45.21 10.18
N LEU A 246 34.01 -45.40 9.10
CA LEU A 246 33.98 -44.47 7.97
C LEU A 246 32.94 -43.37 8.21
N PRO A 247 33.13 -42.17 7.61
CA PRO A 247 32.18 -41.07 7.72
C PRO A 247 30.89 -41.40 6.96
N THR A 248 29.76 -41.05 7.57
CA THR A 248 28.40 -41.23 7.03
C THR A 248 27.56 -40.00 7.33
N CYS A 249 26.40 -39.85 6.69
CA CYS A 249 25.47 -38.78 7.02
C CYS A 249 24.95 -38.92 8.47
N GLN A 250 24.74 -40.15 8.95
CA GLN A 250 24.18 -40.45 10.26
C GLN A 250 25.14 -40.14 11.41
N ASN A 251 26.44 -40.34 11.21
CA ASN A 251 27.47 -40.02 12.21
C ASN A 251 28.03 -38.60 12.08
N GLY A 252 27.41 -37.74 11.25
CA GLY A 252 27.82 -36.36 11.07
C GLY A 252 29.16 -36.19 10.35
N GLY A 253 29.53 -37.13 9.48
CA GLY A 253 30.76 -37.08 8.68
C GLY A 253 32.03 -37.39 9.48
N VAL A 254 31.93 -38.21 10.53
CA VAL A 254 33.05 -38.55 11.41
C VAL A 254 33.76 -39.82 10.94
N ILE A 255 35.06 -39.71 10.68
CA ILE A 255 35.95 -40.86 10.52
C ILE A 255 36.61 -41.19 11.85
N THR A 256 36.72 -42.47 12.18
CA THR A 256 37.35 -42.95 13.42
C THR A 256 38.52 -43.87 13.13
N LEU A 257 39.66 -43.54 13.70
CA LEU A 257 40.91 -44.27 13.59
C LEU A 257 41.25 -44.92 14.94
N TYR A 258 41.78 -46.14 14.90
CA TYR A 258 42.33 -46.83 16.06
C TYR A 258 43.85 -46.89 15.97
N ILE A 259 44.51 -46.45 17.03
CA ILE A 259 45.96 -46.46 17.21
C ILE A 259 46.34 -47.66 18.07
N SER A 260 47.06 -48.63 17.50
CA SER A 260 47.45 -49.87 18.21
C SER A 260 48.74 -49.76 19.01
N ASP A 261 49.64 -48.87 18.59
CA ASP A 261 51.02 -48.85 19.07
C ASP A 261 51.30 -47.61 19.92
N LYS A 262 52.16 -47.76 20.93
CA LYS A 262 52.59 -46.67 21.81
C LYS A 262 53.97 -46.19 21.40
N PHE A 263 54.14 -44.87 21.35
CA PHE A 263 55.43 -44.28 21.00
C PHE A 263 55.93 -43.24 22.00
N SER A 264 57.24 -43.05 22.07
CA SER A 264 57.89 -42.12 23.02
C SER A 264 57.79 -40.64 22.62
N ARG A 265 57.52 -40.34 21.35
CA ARG A 265 57.33 -39.00 20.79
C ARG A 265 55.95 -38.85 20.15
N TYR A 266 55.56 -37.63 19.79
CA TYR A 266 54.36 -37.38 18.99
C TYR A 266 54.62 -37.84 17.55
N TYR A 267 53.61 -38.38 16.89
CA TYR A 267 53.71 -38.87 15.52
C TYR A 267 52.60 -38.29 14.66
N PRO A 268 52.93 -37.65 13.52
CA PRO A 268 51.93 -37.18 12.58
C PRO A 268 51.44 -38.34 11.72
N ILE A 269 50.13 -38.48 11.55
CA ILE A 269 49.51 -39.38 10.58
C ILE A 269 48.90 -38.52 9.49
N GLN A 270 49.26 -38.77 8.24
CA GLN A 270 48.61 -38.18 7.06
C GLN A 270 47.62 -39.19 6.47
N VAL A 271 46.35 -38.81 6.37
CA VAL A 271 45.31 -39.63 5.74
C VAL A 271 44.83 -38.94 4.48
N ALA A 272 44.92 -39.65 3.35
CA ALA A 272 44.33 -39.20 2.09
C ALA A 272 43.03 -39.97 1.81
N LEU A 273 41.96 -39.25 1.51
CA LEU A 273 40.66 -39.87 1.23
C LEU A 273 39.78 -39.00 0.33
N THR A 274 38.87 -39.67 -0.39
CA THR A 274 37.80 -39.05 -1.16
C THR A 274 36.46 -39.37 -0.55
N ILE A 275 35.62 -38.35 -0.41
CA ILE A 275 34.23 -38.44 0.01
C ILE A 275 33.35 -38.35 -1.22
N ASN A 276 32.44 -39.30 -1.37
CA ASN A 276 31.34 -39.25 -2.32
C ASN A 276 30.04 -39.15 -1.53
N ALA A 277 29.26 -38.10 -1.75
CA ALA A 277 28.00 -37.91 -1.07
C ALA A 277 26.88 -37.56 -2.04
N HIS A 278 25.67 -37.91 -1.62
CA HIS A 278 24.43 -37.68 -2.32
C HIS A 278 23.47 -36.96 -1.37
N SER A 279 22.90 -35.85 -1.83
CA SER A 279 21.94 -35.10 -1.04
C SER A 279 20.59 -35.81 -1.03
N LYS A 280 19.81 -35.50 0.01
CA LYS A 280 18.36 -35.70 -0.02
C LYS A 280 17.78 -34.86 -1.15
N SER A 281 16.61 -35.28 -1.65
CA SER A 281 15.80 -34.48 -2.56
C SER A 281 15.46 -33.12 -1.94
N TYR A 282 15.59 -32.06 -2.74
CA TYR A 282 15.24 -30.69 -2.35
C TYR A 282 14.50 -29.99 -3.48
N VAL A 283 13.75 -28.94 -3.14
CA VAL A 283 13.08 -28.09 -4.12
C VAL A 283 14.11 -27.17 -4.75
N GLU A 284 14.32 -27.31 -6.05
CA GLU A 284 15.28 -26.51 -6.82
C GLU A 284 14.60 -25.24 -7.35
N GLU A 285 13.42 -25.38 -7.92
CA GLU A 285 12.68 -24.28 -8.53
C GLU A 285 11.20 -24.36 -8.18
N GLU A 286 10.57 -23.21 -8.02
CA GLU A 286 9.13 -23.08 -7.83
C GLU A 286 8.61 -21.83 -8.52
N HIS A 287 7.62 -22.00 -9.39
CA HIS A 287 6.97 -20.90 -10.09
C HIS A 287 5.48 -21.17 -10.30
N TRP A 288 4.74 -20.14 -10.69
CA TRP A 288 3.35 -20.26 -11.11
C TRP A 288 3.27 -20.26 -12.63
N ASP A 289 2.73 -21.34 -13.17
CA ASP A 289 2.24 -21.38 -14.54
C ASP A 289 0.96 -20.53 -14.59
N ASN A 290 1.07 -19.34 -15.17
CA ASN A 290 0.07 -18.28 -15.07
C ASN A 290 -0.74 -18.16 -16.36
N GLU A 291 -1.86 -18.89 -16.44
CA GLU A 291 -2.79 -18.80 -17.58
C GLU A 291 -3.54 -17.45 -17.60
N CYS A 292 -3.47 -16.66 -16.53
CA CYS A 292 -4.12 -15.34 -16.41
C CYS A 292 -3.29 -14.18 -17.00
N ALA A 293 -2.06 -14.42 -17.46
CA ALA A 293 -1.12 -13.36 -17.83
C ALA A 293 -1.70 -12.33 -18.82
N ALA A 294 -2.45 -12.79 -19.83
CA ALA A 294 -3.09 -11.91 -20.81
C ALA A 294 -4.12 -10.97 -20.18
N LEU A 295 -4.93 -11.47 -19.23
CA LEU A 295 -5.94 -10.68 -18.52
C LEU A 295 -5.32 -9.70 -17.53
N GLU A 296 -4.20 -10.07 -16.90
CA GLU A 296 -3.47 -9.19 -15.97
C GLU A 296 -2.82 -8.00 -16.68
N THR A 297 -2.32 -8.21 -17.89
CA THR A 297 -1.71 -7.13 -18.70
C THR A 297 -2.73 -6.24 -19.41
N ASN A 298 -4.00 -6.66 -19.47
CA ASN A 298 -5.05 -5.91 -20.15
C ASN A 298 -5.64 -4.83 -19.22
N ASN A 299 -5.39 -3.56 -19.52
CA ASN A 299 -5.89 -2.43 -18.73
C ASN A 299 -7.42 -2.27 -18.75
N LEU A 300 -8.13 -2.98 -19.63
CA LEU A 300 -9.59 -3.05 -19.67
C LEU A 300 -10.16 -4.12 -18.72
N CYS A 301 -9.31 -4.96 -18.13
CA CYS A 301 -9.69 -6.03 -17.22
C CYS A 301 -9.30 -5.69 -15.78
N GLN A 302 -10.21 -5.95 -14.84
CA GLN A 302 -9.95 -5.83 -13.41
C GLN A 302 -10.19 -7.17 -12.73
N LYS A 303 -9.23 -7.61 -11.91
CA LYS A 303 -9.36 -8.82 -11.10
C LYS A 303 -10.41 -8.60 -10.01
N THR A 304 -11.48 -9.38 -10.03
CA THR A 304 -12.59 -9.30 -9.07
C THR A 304 -12.42 -10.29 -7.92
N GLN A 305 -11.82 -11.45 -8.19
CA GLN A 305 -11.62 -12.50 -7.19
C GLN A 305 -10.35 -13.30 -7.50
N GLU A 306 -9.69 -13.81 -6.47
CA GLU A 306 -8.66 -14.84 -6.58
C GLU A 306 -8.80 -15.76 -5.37
N GLN A 307 -8.98 -17.05 -5.61
CA GLN A 307 -9.19 -18.03 -4.55
C GLN A 307 -8.36 -19.28 -4.82
N CYS A 308 -7.88 -19.89 -3.73
CA CYS A 308 -7.24 -21.19 -3.82
C CYS A 308 -8.30 -22.28 -4.07
N THR A 309 -8.12 -23.07 -5.12
CA THR A 309 -8.96 -24.24 -5.42
C THR A 309 -8.33 -25.55 -4.98
N ASP A 310 -7.02 -25.56 -4.73
CA ASP A 310 -6.29 -26.73 -4.26
C ASP A 310 -5.44 -26.41 -3.03
N SER A 311 -6.08 -26.38 -1.86
CA SER A 311 -5.53 -25.84 -0.62
C SER A 311 -4.89 -26.89 0.28
N ASN A 312 -3.65 -26.61 0.69
CA ASN A 312 -2.89 -27.36 1.69
C ASN A 312 -2.67 -28.88 1.47
N PRO A 313 -2.70 -29.46 0.25
CA PRO A 313 -2.28 -30.85 0.10
C PRO A 313 -0.75 -30.96 0.11
N THR A 314 -0.27 -32.08 0.62
CA THR A 314 1.09 -32.56 0.37
C THR A 314 1.12 -33.29 -0.97
N ARG A 315 1.99 -32.88 -1.89
CA ARG A 315 2.27 -33.60 -3.13
C ARG A 315 3.63 -34.26 -3.03
N VAL A 316 3.71 -35.53 -3.43
CA VAL A 316 5.00 -36.23 -3.53
C VAL A 316 5.57 -35.99 -4.91
N ILE A 317 6.67 -35.24 -4.98
CA ILE A 317 7.32 -34.85 -6.25
C ILE A 317 8.73 -35.44 -6.23
N ASN A 318 9.01 -36.37 -7.16
CA ASN A 318 10.28 -37.12 -7.20
C ASN A 318 10.67 -37.72 -5.82
N GLY A 319 9.69 -38.23 -5.07
CA GLY A 319 9.89 -38.82 -3.75
C GLY A 319 9.95 -37.82 -2.58
N LEU A 320 10.04 -36.52 -2.84
CA LEU A 320 9.99 -35.48 -1.80
C LEU A 320 8.54 -35.09 -1.49
N PRO A 321 8.05 -35.27 -0.25
CA PRO A 321 6.77 -34.72 0.17
C PRO A 321 6.88 -33.20 0.31
N VAL A 322 6.13 -32.47 -0.52
CA VAL A 322 6.10 -31.02 -0.53
C VAL A 322 4.71 -30.55 -0.15
N THR A 323 4.59 -29.78 0.92
CA THR A 323 3.33 -29.18 1.37
C THR A 323 3.33 -27.70 1.06
N ARG A 324 2.23 -27.20 0.48
CA ARG A 324 2.02 -25.77 0.20
C ARG A 324 0.60 -25.39 0.51
N ASP A 325 0.43 -24.15 0.95
CA ASP A 325 -0.87 -23.58 1.26
C ASP A 325 -1.84 -23.63 0.07
N CYS A 326 -1.32 -23.54 -1.15
CA CYS A 326 -2.12 -23.58 -2.36
C CYS A 326 -1.35 -24.06 -3.60
N TRP A 327 -1.88 -25.01 -4.35
CA TRP A 327 -1.29 -25.48 -5.62
C TRP A 327 -1.97 -24.94 -6.87
N GLU A 328 -3.21 -24.48 -6.74
CA GLU A 328 -3.96 -23.92 -7.85
C GLU A 328 -4.79 -22.73 -7.35
N LEU A 329 -4.65 -21.60 -8.04
CA LEU A 329 -5.48 -20.43 -7.85
C LEU A 329 -6.44 -20.32 -9.02
N ASN A 330 -7.72 -20.11 -8.73
CA ASN A 330 -8.70 -19.68 -9.70
C ASN A 330 -8.94 -18.18 -9.52
N ALA A 331 -8.68 -17.40 -10.57
CA ALA A 331 -8.89 -15.97 -10.59
C ALA A 331 -10.01 -15.60 -11.55
N ARG A 332 -10.77 -14.57 -11.17
CA ARG A 332 -11.88 -14.03 -11.95
C ARG A 332 -11.62 -12.58 -12.31
N TYR A 333 -11.97 -12.21 -13.53
CA TYR A 333 -11.75 -10.90 -14.10
C TYR A 333 -13.02 -10.35 -14.72
N GLN A 334 -13.31 -9.09 -14.43
CA GLN A 334 -14.34 -8.31 -15.10
C GLN A 334 -13.66 -7.40 -16.11
N CYS A 335 -13.96 -7.59 -17.40
CA CYS A 335 -13.38 -6.82 -18.49
C CYS A 335 -14.39 -5.88 -19.13
N ALA A 336 -13.89 -4.81 -19.76
CA ALA A 336 -14.64 -3.90 -20.61
C ALA A 336 -14.22 -4.01 -22.07
N SER A 337 -15.14 -3.73 -23.01
CA SER A 337 -14.85 -3.80 -24.45
C SER A 337 -14.04 -2.62 -24.98
N ALA A 338 -14.03 -1.47 -24.27
CA ALA A 338 -13.28 -0.27 -24.64
C ALA A 338 -12.98 0.62 -23.42
N ALA A 339 -11.95 1.45 -23.50
CA ALA A 339 -11.53 2.33 -22.39
C ALA A 339 -12.44 3.55 -22.17
N ALA A 340 -13.18 4.01 -23.20
CA ALA A 340 -14.01 5.21 -23.13
C ALA A 340 -15.35 5.00 -23.83
N ASP A 341 -16.39 5.63 -23.28
CA ASP A 341 -17.72 5.72 -23.88
C ASP A 341 -17.75 6.94 -24.82
N GLU A 342 -17.82 6.68 -26.12
CA GLU A 342 -17.84 7.73 -27.15
C GLU A 342 -19.16 8.50 -27.15
N CYS A 343 -20.25 7.87 -26.69
CA CYS A 343 -21.57 8.49 -26.65
C CYS A 343 -21.63 9.65 -25.65
N LYS A 344 -20.94 9.54 -24.51
CA LYS A 344 -20.86 10.63 -23.52
C LYS A 344 -20.09 11.86 -24.02
N ARG A 345 -19.14 11.69 -24.96
CA ARG A 345 -18.38 12.80 -25.55
C ARG A 345 -19.20 13.55 -26.59
N ASN A 346 -19.96 12.85 -27.43
CA ASN A 346 -20.69 13.50 -28.52
C ASN A 346 -21.88 14.32 -28.01
N VAL A 347 -22.60 13.83 -26.99
CA VAL A 347 -23.69 14.59 -26.33
C VAL A 347 -23.22 15.96 -25.82
N LYS A 348 -21.99 16.07 -25.29
CA LYS A 348 -21.45 17.35 -24.82
C LYS A 348 -21.06 18.30 -25.95
N LYS A 349 -20.63 17.79 -27.12
CA LYS A 349 -20.29 18.64 -28.27
C LYS A 349 -21.51 19.34 -28.86
N ASP A 350 -22.66 18.65 -28.92
CA ASP A 350 -23.88 19.23 -29.48
C ASP A 350 -24.50 20.31 -28.59
N ALA A 351 -24.39 20.16 -27.26
CA ALA A 351 -24.79 21.20 -26.31
C ALA A 351 -24.00 22.52 -26.53
N TYR A 352 -22.72 22.45 -26.93
CA TYR A 352 -21.92 23.64 -27.24
C TYR A 352 -22.17 24.20 -28.65
N ARG A 353 -22.69 23.41 -29.60
CA ARG A 353 -23.04 23.90 -30.95
C ARG A 353 -24.40 24.61 -30.99
N GLN A 354 -25.37 24.20 -30.16
CA GLN A 354 -26.65 24.91 -30.05
C GLN A 354 -26.50 26.34 -29.49
N ALA A 355 -25.47 26.60 -28.67
CA ALA A 355 -25.19 27.94 -28.15
C ALA A 355 -24.48 28.88 -29.16
N ARG A 356 -24.12 28.38 -30.35
CA ARG A 356 -23.35 29.14 -31.36
C ARG A 356 -24.00 29.14 -32.73
N ALA A 357 -25.32 29.18 -32.78
CA ALA A 357 -26.08 29.41 -33.99
C ALA A 357 -26.63 30.85 -34.02
N VAL A 358 -26.11 31.59 -34.99
CA VAL A 358 -26.65 32.82 -35.61
C VAL A 358 -26.34 34.15 -34.90
N HIS A 359 -25.37 34.88 -35.49
CA HIS A 359 -25.49 36.33 -35.71
C HIS A 359 -25.92 36.54 -37.16
#